data_AF-A0A8J3UF41-F1
#
_entry.id   AF-A0A8J3UF41-F1
#
_cell.length_a   1.000
_cell.length_b   1.000
_cell.length_c   1.000
_cell.angle_alpha   90.00
_cell.angle_beta   90.00
_cell.angle_gamma   90.00
#
_symmetry.space_group_name_H-M   'P 1'
#
loop_
_entity.id
_entity.type
_entity.pdbx_description
1 polymer ?
#
loop_
_entity_poly.entity_id
_entity_poly.type
_entity_poly.pdbx_seq_one_letter_code
_entity_poly.pdbx_strand_id
1 'polypeptide(L)'
;MRGRALSLWQSGHYRQAVHAAAVKLNAETQNKRGRKDVSEKDLFRQAFTTKAPEPGKSRLRLMADDGSPTYSSLQDGAAAYAEGCYRAIRNPTSRTVQNELPEAEALEQLAAFSVLARWVDAAKVETV
;
A
#
# COMPACT_ATOMS: atom_id res chain seq x y z
N MET A 1 -8.75 -10.94 -1.35
CA MET A 1 -8.40 -10.78 -2.77
C MET A 1 -9.66 -10.84 -3.64
N ARG A 2 -9.87 -9.92 -4.58
CA ARG A 2 -10.94 -9.97 -5.59
C ARG A 2 -10.38 -9.45 -6.92
N GLY A 3 -10.89 -9.93 -8.05
CA GLY A 3 -10.48 -9.50 -9.41
C GLY A 3 -9.21 -10.20 -9.92
N ARG A 4 -8.44 -9.54 -10.79
CA ARG A 4 -7.28 -10.11 -11.51
C ARG A 4 -6.26 -10.86 -10.62
N ALA A 5 -6.01 -10.39 -9.41
CA ALA A 5 -5.10 -11.07 -8.48
C ALA A 5 -5.62 -12.47 -8.08
N LEU A 6 -6.93 -12.63 -7.90
CA LEU A 6 -7.54 -13.90 -7.52
C LEU A 6 -7.48 -14.92 -8.67
N SER A 7 -7.74 -14.47 -9.91
CA SER A 7 -7.65 -15.36 -11.08
C SER A 7 -6.22 -15.84 -11.30
N LEU A 8 -5.23 -14.96 -11.16
CA LEU A 8 -3.81 -15.33 -11.25
C LEU A 8 -3.41 -16.33 -10.16
N TRP A 9 -3.88 -16.12 -8.93
CA TRP A 9 -3.64 -17.04 -7.82
C TRP A 9 -4.18 -18.44 -8.12
N GLN A 10 -5.43 -18.54 -8.55
CA GLN A 10 -6.08 -19.83 -8.85
C GLN A 10 -5.40 -20.59 -9.99
N SER A 11 -4.71 -19.89 -10.89
CA SER A 11 -3.93 -20.49 -11.99
C SER A 11 -2.46 -20.73 -11.64
N GLY A 12 -2.04 -20.56 -10.39
CA GLY A 12 -0.65 -20.80 -9.95
C GLY A 12 0.34 -19.70 -10.33
N HIS A 13 -0.12 -18.55 -10.82
CA HIS A 13 0.73 -17.40 -11.17
C HIS A 13 0.94 -16.48 -9.96
N TYR A 14 1.54 -17.02 -8.90
CA TYR A 14 1.57 -16.40 -7.59
C TYR A 14 2.30 -15.05 -7.56
N ARG A 15 3.48 -14.94 -8.17
CA ARG A 15 4.23 -13.67 -8.33
C ARG A 15 3.39 -12.61 -9.02
N GLN A 16 2.67 -12.99 -10.07
CA GLN A 16 1.82 -12.08 -10.82
C GLN A 16 0.59 -11.67 -10.00
N ALA A 17 0.05 -12.58 -9.18
CA ALA A 17 -1.02 -12.28 -8.24
C ALA A 17 -0.58 -11.24 -7.20
N VAL A 18 0.61 -11.39 -6.61
CA VAL A 18 1.21 -10.41 -5.68
C VAL A 18 1.39 -9.06 -6.38
N HIS A 19 2.01 -9.06 -7.56
CA HIS A 19 2.22 -7.84 -8.34
C HIS A 19 0.89 -7.13 -8.64
N ALA A 20 -0.12 -7.87 -9.11
CA ALA A 20 -1.44 -7.34 -9.40
C ALA A 20 -2.13 -6.76 -8.16
N ALA A 21 -1.98 -7.39 -7.00
CA ALA A 21 -2.51 -6.88 -5.74
C ALA A 21 -1.84 -5.55 -5.34
N ALA A 22 -0.51 -5.46 -5.46
CA ALA A 22 0.24 -4.23 -5.16
C ALA A 22 -0.14 -3.07 -6.10
N VAL A 23 -0.23 -3.33 -7.41
CA VAL A 23 -0.67 -2.32 -8.40
C VAL A 23 -2.09 -1.83 -8.09
N LYS A 24 -3.00 -2.75 -7.76
CA LYS A 24 -4.37 -2.40 -7.40
C LYS A 24 -4.42 -1.51 -6.16
N LEU A 25 -3.70 -1.88 -5.09
CA LEU A 25 -3.67 -1.10 -3.85
C LEU A 25 -3.12 0.32 -4.07
N ASN A 26 -2.08 0.46 -4.89
CA ASN A 26 -1.57 1.78 -5.28
C ASN A 26 -2.69 2.61 -5.94
N ALA A 27 -3.38 2.06 -6.92
CA ALA A 27 -4.45 2.75 -7.64
C ALA A 27 -5.64 3.12 -6.73
N GLU A 28 -6.04 2.21 -5.85
CA GLU A 28 -7.10 2.47 -4.86
C GLU A 28 -6.70 3.60 -3.89
N THR A 29 -5.43 3.63 -3.47
CA THR A 29 -4.90 4.70 -2.61
C THR A 29 -4.86 6.04 -3.34
N GLN A 30 -4.43 6.06 -4.60
CA GLN A 30 -4.46 7.24 -5.47
C GLN A 30 -5.89 7.78 -5.62
N ASN A 31 -6.85 6.90 -5.90
CA ASN A 31 -8.26 7.25 -6.04
C ASN A 31 -8.83 7.79 -4.73
N LYS A 32 -8.56 7.13 -3.60
CA LYS A 32 -9.02 7.58 -2.28
C LYS A 32 -8.49 8.97 -1.91
N ARG A 33 -7.27 9.30 -2.35
CA ARG A 33 -6.65 10.61 -2.10
C ARG A 33 -6.99 11.68 -3.16
N GLY A 34 -7.57 11.29 -4.29
CA GLY A 34 -7.71 12.16 -5.46
C GLY A 34 -6.36 12.58 -6.08
N ARG A 35 -5.31 11.77 -5.92
CA ARG A 35 -3.92 12.06 -6.35
C ARG A 35 -3.43 10.98 -7.30
N LYS A 36 -3.13 11.33 -8.55
CA LYS A 36 -2.54 10.39 -9.54
C LYS A 36 -1.12 10.74 -9.95
N ASP A 37 -0.61 11.87 -9.51
CA ASP A 37 0.72 12.42 -9.78
C ASP A 37 1.84 11.74 -8.96
N VAL A 38 1.49 11.01 -7.89
CA VAL A 38 2.45 10.27 -7.05
C VAL A 38 2.04 8.82 -6.91
N SER A 39 3.03 7.93 -6.83
CA SER A 39 2.84 6.48 -6.76
C SER A 39 3.76 5.82 -5.73
N GLU A 40 3.40 4.61 -5.32
CA GLU A 40 4.21 3.68 -4.55
C GLU A 40 4.79 4.35 -3.30
N LYS A 41 6.10 4.21 -3.06
CA LYS A 41 6.76 4.74 -1.86
C LYS A 41 6.39 6.22 -1.59
N ASP A 42 6.35 7.05 -2.64
CA ASP A 42 6.15 8.49 -2.48
C ASP A 42 4.67 8.81 -2.21
N LEU A 43 3.76 8.03 -2.81
CA LEU A 43 2.34 8.10 -2.49
C LEU A 43 2.10 7.82 -1.01
N PHE A 44 2.62 6.71 -0.47
CA PHE A 44 2.37 6.30 0.90
C PHE A 44 3.08 7.19 1.93
N ARG A 45 4.33 7.61 1.65
CA ARG A 45 5.04 8.60 2.48
C ARG A 45 4.29 9.92 2.58
N GLN A 46 3.72 10.41 1.48
CA GLN A 46 2.92 11.64 1.49
C GLN A 46 1.51 11.45 2.04
N ALA A 47 1.00 10.21 2.05
CA ALA A 47 -0.33 9.89 2.55
C ALA A 47 -0.34 9.86 4.08
N PHE A 48 0.57 9.10 4.68
CA PHE A 48 0.64 8.87 6.12
C PHE A 48 1.62 9.81 6.85
N THR A 49 2.02 10.93 6.24
CA THR A 49 2.87 11.90 6.96
C THR A 49 2.07 12.62 8.04
N THR A 50 2.69 12.89 9.19
CA THR A 50 2.13 13.72 10.28
C THR A 50 1.98 15.21 9.91
N LYS A 51 2.56 15.67 8.80
CA LYS A 51 2.39 17.05 8.32
C LYS A 51 0.91 17.34 8.00
N ALA A 52 0.51 18.60 8.19
CA ALA A 52 -0.81 19.10 7.83
C ALA A 52 -1.13 18.84 6.34
N PRO A 53 -2.42 18.71 5.96
CA PRO A 53 -2.82 18.67 4.55
C PRO A 53 -2.43 19.99 3.86
N GLU A 54 -2.14 19.91 2.57
CA GLU A 54 -1.96 21.08 1.69
C GLU A 54 -3.02 21.02 0.57
N PRO A 55 -3.29 22.14 -0.14
CA PRO A 55 -4.19 22.12 -1.29
C PRO A 55 -3.79 21.03 -2.28
N GLY A 56 -4.74 20.16 -2.59
CA GLY A 56 -4.51 19.02 -3.47
C GLY A 56 -3.57 17.95 -2.91
N LYS A 57 -3.17 17.97 -1.63
CA LYS A 57 -2.35 16.94 -0.97
C LYS A 57 -3.00 16.46 0.34
N SER A 58 -4.12 15.76 0.19
CA SER A 58 -4.84 15.10 1.29
C SER A 58 -3.97 14.14 2.10
N ARG A 59 -4.28 13.92 3.38
CA ARG A 59 -3.60 12.94 4.23
C ARG A 59 -4.53 11.77 4.54
N LEU A 60 -3.94 10.61 4.78
CA LEU A 60 -4.64 9.44 5.32
C LEU A 60 -4.32 9.35 6.81
N ARG A 61 -5.35 9.44 7.65
CA ARG A 61 -5.21 9.40 9.10
C ARG A 61 -5.71 8.07 9.66
N LEU A 62 -4.82 7.28 10.28
CA LEU A 62 -5.17 6.00 10.90
C LEU A 62 -5.83 6.15 12.28
N MET A 63 -5.58 7.27 12.94
CA MET A 63 -6.28 7.71 14.15
C MET A 63 -6.42 9.24 14.12
N ALA A 64 -7.31 9.77 14.96
CA ALA A 64 -7.41 11.22 15.15
C ALA A 64 -6.08 11.78 15.66
N ASP A 65 -5.71 12.97 15.19
CA ASP A 65 -4.54 13.66 15.71
C ASP A 65 -4.87 14.21 17.11
N ASP A 66 -4.31 13.55 18.12
CA ASP A 66 -4.41 13.92 19.54
C ASP A 66 -3.08 14.51 20.06
N GLY A 67 -2.12 14.78 19.17
CA GLY A 67 -0.78 15.23 19.52
C GLY A 67 0.09 14.20 20.24
N SER A 68 -0.36 12.94 20.37
CA SER A 68 0.37 11.92 21.12
C SER A 68 1.53 11.29 20.32
N PRO A 69 2.54 10.73 21.00
CA PRO A 69 3.55 9.90 20.35
C PRO A 69 2.96 8.67 19.63
N THR A 70 1.79 8.19 20.09
CA THR A 70 1.07 7.05 19.48
C THR A 70 0.57 7.40 18.08
N TYR A 71 0.00 8.60 17.92
CA TYR A 71 -0.39 9.12 16.61
C TYR A 71 0.81 9.14 15.66
N SER A 72 1.89 9.79 16.04
CA SER A 72 3.09 9.89 15.20
C SER A 72 3.65 8.51 14.85
N SER A 73 3.76 7.60 15.83
CA SER A 73 4.28 6.25 15.63
C SER A 73 3.43 5.43 14.65
N LEU A 74 2.11 5.54 14.74
CA LEU A 74 1.19 4.81 13.86
C LEU A 74 1.31 5.30 12.41
N GLN A 75 1.38 6.62 12.22
CA GLN A 75 1.51 7.25 10.91
C GLN A 75 2.86 6.94 10.26
N ASP A 76 3.95 7.16 11.00
CA ASP A 76 5.31 6.91 10.52
C ASP A 76 5.56 5.43 10.27
N GLY A 77 5.04 4.55 11.15
CA GLY A 77 5.10 3.11 10.99
C GLY A 77 4.36 2.62 9.73
N ALA A 78 3.16 3.14 9.47
CA ALA A 78 2.41 2.80 8.26
C ALA A 78 3.13 3.28 6.97
N ALA A 79 3.72 4.48 7.01
CA ALA A 79 4.53 5.00 5.91
C ALA A 79 5.75 4.09 5.63
N ALA A 80 6.50 3.73 6.68
CA ALA A 80 7.68 2.88 6.58
C ALA A 80 7.33 1.46 6.11
N TYR A 81 6.25 0.88 6.64
CA TYR A 81 5.76 -0.43 6.23
C TYR A 81 5.38 -0.46 4.75
N ALA A 82 4.66 0.56 4.28
CA ALA A 82 4.31 0.68 2.87
C ALA A 82 5.55 0.82 2.00
N GLU A 83 6.51 1.68 2.38
CA GLU A 83 7.77 1.80 1.67
C GLU A 83 8.51 0.46 1.57
N GLY A 84 8.56 -0.30 2.67
CA GLY A 84 9.10 -1.66 2.70
C GLY A 84 8.39 -2.60 1.73
N CYS A 85 7.06 -2.67 1.76
CA CYS A 85 6.28 -3.51 0.85
C CYS A 85 6.55 -3.19 -0.63
N TYR A 86 6.57 -1.92 -1.00
CA TYR A 86 6.78 -1.56 -2.40
C TYR A 86 8.23 -1.78 -2.85
N ARG A 87 9.21 -1.45 -2.00
CA ARG A 87 10.63 -1.62 -2.35
C ARG A 87 11.08 -3.08 -2.33
N ALA A 88 10.68 -3.85 -1.33
CA ALA A 88 11.18 -5.20 -1.11
C ALA A 88 10.32 -6.30 -1.75
N ILE A 89 9.03 -6.03 -2.01
CA ILE A 89 8.10 -7.05 -2.54
C ILE A 89 7.65 -6.70 -3.95
N ARG A 90 7.00 -5.54 -4.14
CA ARG A 90 6.45 -5.17 -5.45
C ARG A 90 7.53 -4.97 -6.50
N ASN A 91 8.65 -4.32 -6.16
CA ASN A 91 9.69 -3.99 -7.14
C ASN A 91 10.49 -5.20 -7.64
N PRO A 92 10.79 -6.22 -6.82
CA PRO A 92 11.33 -7.47 -7.34
C PRO A 92 10.33 -8.22 -8.22
N THR A 93 9.07 -8.36 -7.78
CA THR A 93 8.05 -9.11 -8.53
C THR A 93 7.73 -8.54 -9.92
N SER A 94 8.04 -7.26 -10.18
CA SER A 94 7.86 -6.62 -11.50
C SER A 94 8.96 -6.94 -12.52
N ARG A 95 10.06 -7.59 -12.14
CA ARG A 95 11.16 -7.93 -13.06
C ARG A 95 10.90 -9.26 -13.76
N THR A 96 10.92 -9.24 -15.09
CA THR A 96 10.53 -10.37 -15.97
C THR A 96 11.40 -11.62 -15.87
N VAL A 97 12.61 -11.52 -15.32
CA VAL A 97 13.62 -12.62 -15.32
C VAL A 97 13.55 -13.50 -14.06
N GLN A 98 12.58 -13.27 -13.17
CA GLN A 98 12.48 -14.03 -11.92
C GLN A 98 11.62 -15.28 -12.10
N ASN A 99 12.05 -16.36 -11.43
CA ASN A 99 11.27 -17.58 -11.29
C ASN A 99 9.91 -17.29 -10.64
N GLU A 100 8.95 -18.19 -10.84
CA GLU A 100 7.67 -18.13 -10.13
C GLU A 100 7.92 -18.26 -8.62
N LEU A 101 7.11 -17.56 -7.82
CA LEU A 101 7.22 -17.63 -6.36
C LEU A 101 6.61 -18.94 -5.86
N PRO A 102 7.20 -19.58 -4.84
CA PRO A 102 6.50 -20.61 -4.06
C PRO A 102 5.20 -20.04 -3.48
N GLU A 103 4.16 -20.85 -3.43
CA GLU A 103 2.83 -20.42 -2.96
C GLU A 103 2.87 -19.82 -1.55
N ALA A 104 3.59 -20.45 -0.62
CA ALA A 104 3.70 -20.00 0.76
C ALA A 104 4.34 -18.60 0.86
N GLU A 105 5.44 -18.37 0.13
CA GLU A 105 6.11 -17.06 0.11
C GLU A 105 5.20 -15.99 -0.51
N ALA A 106 4.48 -16.34 -1.59
CA ALA A 106 3.54 -15.42 -2.20
C ALA A 106 2.35 -15.10 -1.28
N LEU A 107 1.89 -16.06 -0.47
CA LEU A 107 0.84 -15.84 0.53
C LEU A 107 1.28 -14.84 1.59
N GLU A 108 2.52 -14.96 2.09
CA GLU A 108 3.11 -14.02 3.04
C GLU A 108 3.18 -12.60 2.46
N GLN A 109 3.65 -12.48 1.21
CA GLN A 109 3.71 -11.22 0.49
C GLN A 109 2.31 -10.59 0.29
N LEU A 110 1.29 -11.40 -0.01
CA LEU A 110 -0.10 -10.93 -0.12
C LEU A 110 -0.70 -10.54 1.23
N ALA A 111 -0.36 -11.25 2.30
CA ALA A 111 -0.75 -10.89 3.64
C ALA A 111 -0.20 -9.50 4.02
N ALA A 112 1.04 -9.20 3.61
CA ALA A 112 1.63 -7.89 3.84
C ALA A 112 0.86 -6.76 3.15
N PHE A 113 0.54 -6.92 1.86
CA PHE A 113 -0.32 -5.96 1.16
C PHE A 113 -1.74 -5.90 1.73
N SER A 114 -2.25 -7.00 2.28
CA SER A 114 -3.57 -7.03 2.92
C SER A 114 -3.62 -6.22 4.22
N VAL A 115 -2.53 -6.19 5.00
CA VAL A 115 -2.39 -5.30 6.16
C VAL A 115 -2.47 -3.84 5.72
N LEU A 116 -1.66 -3.46 4.72
CA LEU A 116 -1.64 -2.08 4.21
C LEU A 116 -2.99 -1.68 3.60
N ALA A 117 -3.65 -2.58 2.87
CA ALA A 117 -4.97 -2.32 2.30
C ALA A 117 -6.01 -2.00 3.37
N ARG A 118 -6.02 -2.73 4.49
CA ARG A 118 -6.93 -2.42 5.62
C ARG A 118 -6.66 -1.05 6.23
N TRP A 119 -5.39 -0.68 6.38
CA TRP A 119 -5.02 0.65 6.87
C TRP A 119 -5.46 1.76 5.92
N VAL A 120 -5.22 1.60 4.61
CA VAL A 120 -5.70 2.55 3.60
C VAL A 120 -7.21 2.66 3.63
N ASP A 121 -7.94 1.55 3.72
CA ASP A 121 -9.40 1.53 3.73
C ASP A 121 -9.99 2.19 4.99
N ALA A 122 -9.44 1.88 6.17
CA ALA A 122 -9.90 2.44 7.44
C ALA A 122 -9.49 3.90 7.65
N ALA A 123 -8.41 4.38 7.02
CA ALA A 123 -7.91 5.72 7.23
C ALA A 123 -8.93 6.80 6.83
N LYS A 124 -9.08 7.82 7.67
CA LYS A 124 -9.86 9.02 7.34
C LYS A 124 -9.06 9.88 6.37
N VAL A 125 -9.72 10.37 5.31
CA VAL A 125 -9.11 11.36 4.41
C VAL A 125 -9.23 12.73 5.07
N GLU A 126 -8.10 13.41 5.24
CA GLU A 126 -8.02 14.77 5.75
C GLU A 126 -7.56 15.71 4.64
N THR A 127 -8.29 16.80 4.44
CA THR A 127 -8.02 17.86 3.45
C THR A 127 -7.93 19.22 4.16
N VAL A 128 -7.42 20.24 3.46
CA VAL A 128 -7.53 21.64 3.88
C VAL A 128 -8.99 22.07 3.93
#